data_AF-A0A1M5DUH5-F1
#
_entry.id   AF-A0A1M5DUH5-F1
#
_cell.length_a   1.000
_cell.length_b   1.000
_cell.length_c   1.000
_cell.angle_alpha   90.00
_cell.angle_beta   90.00
_cell.angle_gamma   90.00
#
_symmetry.space_group_name_H-M   'P 1'
#
loop_
_entity.id
_entity.type
_entity.pdbx_description
1 polymer ?
#
loop_
_entity_poly.entity_id
_entity_poly.type
_entity_poly.pdbx_seq_one_letter_code
_entity_poly.pdbx_strand_id
1 'polypeptide(L)' 'MPAETVKLTIRLPRQDVEFAKAYAKAHDLSVTEVIDRYLRRMRALGNGVPSPELDFITGLVPADVDAEAEYRKYQQEKHG' A
#
# COMPACT_ATOMS: atom_id res chain seq x y z
N MET A 1 -18.44 5.11 16.48
CA MET A 1 -17.70 5.65 17.63
C MET A 1 -16.34 6.10 17.13
N PRO A 2 -15.81 7.27 17.51
CA PRO A 2 -14.46 7.67 17.12
C PRO A 2 -13.46 6.64 17.64
N ALA A 3 -12.54 6.19 16.79
CA ALA A 3 -11.50 5.25 17.21
C ALA A 3 -10.58 5.95 18.23
N GLU A 4 -10.26 5.25 19.32
CA GLU A 4 -9.28 5.73 20.29
C GLU A 4 -7.90 5.81 19.63
N THR A 5 -7.21 6.95 19.79
CA THR A 5 -5.88 7.17 19.21
C THR A 5 -4.87 7.47 20.31
N VAL A 6 -3.64 6.97 20.12
CA VAL A 6 -2.53 7.16 21.06
C VAL A 6 -1.34 7.77 20.33
N LYS A 7 -0.64 8.71 20.97
CA LYS A 7 0.58 9.31 20.43
C LYS A 7 1.78 8.40 20.65
N LEU A 8 2.39 7.95 19.57
CA LEU A 8 3.66 7.21 19.57
C LEU A 8 4.80 8.13 19.13
N THR A 9 5.93 8.12 19.84
CA THR A 9 7.15 8.82 19.45
C THR A 9 8.30 7.83 19.39
N ILE A 10 8.91 7.70 18.21
CA ILE A 10 10.02 6.78 17.94
C ILE A 10 11.25 7.56 17.49
N ARG A 11 12.44 7.04 17.82
CA ARG A 11 13.71 7.53 17.28
C ARG A 11 14.05 6.71 16.05
N LEU A 12 14.28 7.39 14.93
CA LEU A 12 14.69 6.79 13.66
C LEU A 12 15.93 7.51 13.14
N PRO A 13 16.77 6.84 12.31
CA PRO A 13 17.82 7.51 11.56
C PRO A 13 17.24 8.67 10.76
N ARG A 14 17.99 9.79 10.71
CA ARG A 14 17.54 11.02 10.04
C ARG A 14 17.15 10.76 8.57
N GLN A 15 17.97 9.98 7.87
CA GLN A 15 17.77 9.64 6.47
C GLN A 15 16.42 8.94 6.22
N ASP A 16 15.98 8.09 7.16
CA ASP A 16 14.72 7.34 7.03
C ASP A 16 13.52 8.25 7.25
N VAL A 17 13.64 9.22 8.16
CA VAL A 17 12.61 10.26 8.39
C VAL A 17 12.48 11.16 7.17
N GLU A 18 13.60 11.57 6.57
CA GLU A 18 13.62 12.39 5.37
C GLU A 18 13.03 11.63 4.16
N PHE A 19 13.38 10.36 4.00
CA PHE A 19 12.79 9.49 3.00
C PHE A 19 11.27 9.36 3.17
N ALA A 20 10.79 9.05 4.39
CA ALA A 20 9.36 8.90 4.66
C ALA A 20 8.56 10.18 4.35
N LYS A 21 9.13 11.35 4.65
CA LYS A 21 8.52 12.65 4.31
C LYS A 21 8.47 12.88 2.80
N ALA A 22 9.57 12.60 2.09
CA ALA A 22 9.63 12.76 0.65
C ALA A 22 8.64 11.82 -0.06
N TYR A 23 8.58 10.56 0.37
CA TYR A 23 7.64 9.57 -0.13
C TYR A 23 6.19 10.03 0.09
N ALA A 24 5.84 10.42 1.32
CA ALA A 24 4.50 10.91 1.64
C ALA A 24 4.11 12.10 0.74
N LYS A 25 5.01 13.07 0.57
CA LYS A 25 4.79 14.23 -0.30
C LYS A 25 4.61 13.85 -1.77
N ALA A 26 5.41 12.92 -2.29
CA ALA A 26 5.33 12.49 -3.70
C ALA A 26 4.02 11.76 -4.03
N HIS A 27 3.32 11.23 -3.03
CA HIS A 27 2.06 10.52 -3.16
C HIS A 27 0.87 11.27 -2.58
N ASP A 28 1.02 12.57 -2.25
CA ASP A 28 -0.03 13.42 -1.63
C ASP A 28 -0.60 12.83 -0.31
N LEU A 29 0.25 12.16 0.46
CA LEU A 29 -0.09 11.56 1.76
C LEU A 29 0.63 12.27 2.91
N SER A 30 0.13 12.06 4.13
CA SER A 30 0.86 12.38 5.35
C SER A 30 1.74 11.19 5.80
N VAL A 31 2.81 11.47 6.54
CA VAL A 31 3.65 10.39 7.14
C VAL A 31 2.82 9.49 8.06
N THR A 32 1.87 10.07 8.80
CA THR A 32 0.92 9.32 9.63
C THR A 32 0.10 8.35 8.80
N GLU A 33 -0.35 8.76 7.61
CA GLU A 33 -1.17 7.93 6.74
C GLU A 33 -0.37 6.81 6.08
N VAL A 34 0.88 7.07 5.70
CA VAL A 34 1.81 6.03 5.23
C VAL A 34 1.97 4.95 6.32
N ILE A 35 2.18 5.36 7.57
CA ILE A 35 2.34 4.44 8.70
C ILE A 35 1.02 3.70 8.99
N ASP A 36 -0.13 4.38 9.03
CA ASP A 36 -1.44 3.76 9.29
C ASP A 36 -1.77 2.67 8.26
N ARG A 37 -1.54 2.95 6.97
CA ARG A 37 -1.72 1.97 5.88
C ARG A 37 -0.81 0.76 6.06
N TYR A 38 0.45 0.97 6.43
CA TYR A 38 1.38 -0.12 6.68
C TYR A 38 0.96 -0.97 7.90
N LEU A 39 0.55 -0.35 9.00
CA LEU A 39 0.05 -1.04 10.19
C LEU A 39 -1.22 -1.85 9.89
N ARG A 40 -2.13 -1.34 9.05
CA ARG A 40 -3.30 -2.10 8.57
C ARG A 40 -2.89 -3.31 7.75
N ARG A 41 -1.94 -3.13 6.82
CA ARG A 41 -1.40 -4.22 6.01
C ARG A 41 -0.75 -5.31 6.87
N MET A 42 0.07 -4.94 7.86
CA MET A 42 0.68 -5.90 8.78
C MET A 42 -0.37 -6.69 9.57
N ARG A 43 -1.44 -6.03 10.05
CA ARG A 43 -2.56 -6.71 10.72
C ARG A 43 -3.30 -7.67 9.79
N ALA A 44 -3.52 -7.27 8.53
CA ALA A 44 -4.16 -8.14 7.54
C ALA A 44 -3.31 -9.38 7.23
N LEU A 45 -1.99 -9.21 7.06
CA LEU A 45 -1.06 -10.31 6.82
C LEU A 45 -0.91 -11.23 8.06
N GLY A 46 -0.97 -10.67 9.27
CA GLY A 46 -0.95 -11.44 10.51
C GLY A 46 -2.22 -12.26 10.77
N ASN A 47 -3.35 -11.89 10.13
CA ASN A 47 -4.66 -12.50 10.35
C ASN A 47 -5.13 -13.43 9.22
N GLY A 48 -4.25 -13.80 8.29
CA GLY A 48 -4.41 -14.99 7.45
C GLY A 48 -5.38 -14.94 6.26
N VAL A 49 -6.22 -13.91 6.05
CA VAL A 49 -7.02 -13.78 4.81
C VAL A 49 -7.34 -12.30 4.52
N PRO A 50 -6.95 -11.71 3.37
CA PRO A 50 -7.44 -10.40 2.98
C PRO A 50 -8.87 -10.48 2.41
N SER A 51 -9.74 -9.54 2.81
CA SER A 51 -11.06 -9.34 2.19
C SER A 51 -10.90 -8.81 0.75
N PRO A 52 -11.70 -9.29 -0.23
CA PRO A 52 -11.59 -8.93 -1.67
C PRO A 52 -11.72 -7.44 -1.98
N GLU A 53 -12.28 -6.65 -1.06
CA GLU A 53 -12.57 -5.23 -1.29
C GLU A 53 -11.31 -4.35 -1.27
N LEU A 54 -10.18 -4.85 -0.73
CA LEU A 54 -8.95 -4.07 -0.59
C LEU A 54 -8.06 -4.08 -1.86
N ASP A 55 -8.26 -5.03 -2.77
CA ASP A 55 -7.48 -5.14 -4.02
C ASP A 55 -7.78 -3.98 -4.97
N PHE A 56 -9.05 -3.58 -5.07
CA PHE A 56 -9.50 -2.58 -6.04
C PHE A 56 -8.95 -1.16 -5.79
N ILE A 57 -8.63 -0.82 -4.54
CA ILE A 57 -8.29 0.57 -4.15
C ILE A 57 -6.78 0.83 -4.23
N THR A 58 -5.94 -0.21 -4.16
CA THR A 58 -4.50 -0.02 -4.00
C THR A 58 -3.72 0.08 -5.31
N GLY A 59 -4.33 -0.27 -6.45
CA GLY A 59 -3.62 -0.29 -7.76
C GLY A 59 -2.39 -1.20 -7.77
N LEU A 60 -2.27 -2.10 -6.79
CA LEU A 60 -1.24 -3.11 -6.73
C LEU A 60 -1.72 -4.31 -7.52
N VAL A 61 -0.96 -4.71 -8.53
CA VAL A 61 -1.21 -5.96 -9.24
C VAL A 61 -1.12 -7.09 -8.21
N PRO A 62 -2.18 -7.91 -8.07
CA PRO A 62 -2.16 -9.06 -7.17
C PRO A 62 -0.95 -9.94 -7.49
N ALA A 63 -0.28 -10.47 -6.46
CA ALA A 63 0.97 -11.21 -6.63
C ALA A 63 0.79 -12.53 -7.41
N ASP A 64 -0.45 -12.99 -7.55
CA ASP A 64 -0.89 -14.16 -8.31
C ASP A 64 -1.19 -13.85 -9.79
N VAL A 65 -1.19 -12.57 -10.20
CA VAL A 65 -1.37 -12.19 -11.60
C VAL A 65 -0.02 -12.20 -12.31
N ASP A 66 0.11 -13.08 -13.32
CA ASP A 66 1.19 -13.02 -14.29
C ASP A 66 0.97 -11.81 -15.21
N ALA A 67 1.56 -10.68 -14.80
CA ALA A 67 1.44 -9.40 -15.50
C ALA A 67 1.90 -9.48 -16.96
N GLU A 68 2.83 -10.39 -17.29
CA GLU A 68 3.35 -10.55 -18.65
C GLU A 68 2.38 -11.33 -19.55
N ALA A 69 1.66 -12.30 -18.98
CA ALA A 69 0.59 -12.99 -19.68
C ALA A 69 -0.60 -12.06 -19.96
N GLU A 70 -1.01 -11.25 -18.98
CA GLU A 70 -2.16 -10.36 -19.12
C GLU A 70 -1.89 -9.20 -20.09
N TYR A 71 -0.66 -8.67 -20.09
CA TYR A 71 -0.23 -7.66 -21.06
C TYR A 71 -0.24 -8.19 -22.51
N ARG A 72 0.22 -9.44 -22.72
CA ARG A 72 0.17 -10.08 -24.04
C ARG A 72 -1.26 -10.28 -24.54
N LYS A 73 -2.18 -10.62 -23.64
CA LYS A 73 -3.59 -10.81 -23.95
C LYS A 73 -4.27 -9.49 -24.34
N TYR A 74 -4.02 -8.43 -23.58
CA TYR A 74 -4.49 -7.07 -23.90
C TYR A 74 -3.99 -6.58 -25.26
N GLN A 75 -2.72 -6.83 -25.60
CA GLN A 75 -2.16 -6.45 -26.90
C GLN A 75 -2.80 -7.23 -28.06
N GLN A 76 -3.17 -8.50 -27.86
CA GLN A 76 -3.86 -9.30 -28.88
C GLN A 76 -5.31 -8.83 -29.09
N GLU A 77 -6.03 -8.43 -28.05
CA GLU A 77 -7.39 -7.92 -28.19
C GLU A 77 -7.45 -6.52 -28.83
N LYS A 78 -6.39 -5.72 -28.68
CA LYS A 78 -6.37 -4.34 -29.21
C LYS A 78 -5.82 -4.25 -30.64
N HIS A 79 -4.98 -5.19 -31.04
CA HIS A 79 -4.33 -5.20 -32.36
C HIS A 79 -4.65 -6.45 -33.20
N GLY A 80 -5.57 -7.29 -32.74
CA GLY A 80 -6.12 -8.44 -33.47
C GLY A 80 -7.41 -8.09 -34.19
#